data_AF-A0A0B0IGS9-F1
#
_entry.id   AF-A0A0B0IGS9-F1
#
_cell.length_a   1.000
_cell.length_b   1.000
_cell.length_c   1.000
_cell.angle_alpha   90.00
_cell.angle_beta   90.00
_cell.angle_gamma   90.00
#
_symmetry.space_group_name_H-M   'P 1'
#
loop_
_entity.id
_entity.type
_entity.pdbx_description
1 polymer ?
#
loop_
_entity_poly.entity_id
_entity_poly.type
_entity_poly.pdbx_seq_one_letter_code
_entity_poly.pdbx_strand_id
1 'polypeptide(L)'
;MTTSLTNETLYQKSPQELTALLYEACVTNLENAIIFIDQKDFIQANEKLKLASDIVHRLGAGLNYGAGIIADQLEQIYNYMADRLVEANIKKDKKIINEVIHLLTEIMSSWNESMKTKPNSMAKRTTAKVNVYETNSLYEK
;
A
#
# COMPACT_ATOMS: atom_id res chain seq x y z
N MET A 1 -5.07 -18.47 -11.30
CA MET A 1 -5.00 -17.85 -12.64
C MET A 1 -4.34 -16.50 -12.46
N THR A 2 -3.02 -16.41 -12.66
CA THR A 2 -2.34 -15.13 -12.74
C THR A 2 -2.74 -14.49 -14.07
N THR A 3 -3.65 -13.52 -14.02
CA THR A 3 -3.93 -12.64 -15.15
C THR A 3 -2.60 -12.04 -15.59
N SER A 4 -2.12 -12.33 -16.79
CA SER A 4 -0.96 -11.64 -17.34
C SER A 4 -1.32 -10.15 -17.45
N LEU A 5 -0.78 -9.32 -16.55
CA LEU A 5 -0.92 -7.87 -16.63
C LEU A 5 -0.22 -7.41 -17.92
N THR A 6 -0.99 -7.08 -18.96
CA THR A 6 -0.45 -6.43 -20.16
C THR A 6 -0.30 -4.93 -19.89
N ASN A 7 0.63 -4.27 -20.56
CA ASN A 7 0.80 -2.82 -20.46
C ASN A 7 -0.52 -2.06 -20.72
N GLU A 8 -1.31 -2.53 -21.68
CA GLU A 8 -2.62 -1.97 -22.01
C GLU A 8 -3.60 -2.02 -20.82
N THR A 9 -3.65 -3.14 -20.10
CA THR A 9 -4.51 -3.28 -18.91
C THR A 9 -4.05 -2.39 -17.77
N LEU A 10 -2.75 -2.13 -17.64
CA LEU A 10 -2.17 -1.28 -16.59
C LEU A 10 -2.58 0.18 -16.76
N TYR A 11 -2.56 0.70 -18.01
CA TYR A 11 -2.97 2.09 -18.30
C TYR A 11 -4.44 2.37 -18.03
N GLN A 12 -5.28 1.34 -17.94
CA GLN A 12 -6.70 1.47 -17.65
C GLN A 12 -7.01 1.46 -16.14
N LYS A 13 -6.01 1.20 -15.28
CA LYS A 13 -6.20 1.17 -13.82
C LYS A 13 -6.18 2.56 -13.21
N SER A 14 -7.07 2.78 -12.26
CA SER A 14 -7.02 3.95 -11.37
C SER A 14 -5.77 3.88 -10.47
N PRO A 15 -5.28 5.03 -9.96
CA PRO A 15 -4.17 5.05 -9.00
C PRO A 15 -4.39 4.14 -7.77
N GLN A 16 -5.64 4.02 -7.33
CA GLN A 16 -6.02 3.16 -6.20
C GLN A 16 -5.89 1.67 -6.53
N GLU A 17 -6.32 1.27 -7.73
CA GLU A 17 -6.13 -0.10 -8.22
C GLU A 17 -4.66 -0.43 -8.45
N LEU A 18 -3.86 0.51 -8.96
CA LEU A 18 -2.41 0.32 -9.11
C LEU A 18 -1.73 0.07 -7.76
N THR A 19 -2.15 0.80 -6.72
CA THR A 19 -1.66 0.59 -5.35
C THR A 19 -2.04 -0.80 -4.82
N ALA A 20 -3.28 -1.25 -5.08
CA ALA A 20 -3.72 -2.60 -4.72
C ALA A 20 -2.88 -3.69 -5.41
N LEU A 21 -2.56 -3.50 -6.70
CA LEU A 21 -1.69 -4.41 -7.46
C LEU A 21 -0.26 -4.44 -6.91
N LEU A 22 0.27 -3.31 -6.42
CA LEU A 22 1.58 -3.28 -5.76
C LEU A 22 1.59 -4.13 -4.49
N TYR A 23 0.56 -4.04 -3.65
CA TYR A 23 0.45 -4.90 -2.46
C TYR A 23 0.42 -6.38 -2.83
N GLU A 24 -0.43 -6.77 -3.79
CA GLU A 24 -0.55 -8.16 -4.25
C GLU A 24 0.78 -8.67 -4.81
N ALA A 25 1.46 -7.87 -5.64
CA ALA A 25 2.75 -8.22 -6.20
C ALA A 25 3.83 -8.34 -5.11
N CYS A 26 3.80 -7.48 -4.09
CA CYS A 26 4.75 -7.56 -2.98
C CYS A 26 4.57 -8.86 -2.20
N VAL A 27 3.34 -9.18 -1.76
CA VAL A 27 3.04 -10.42 -1.04
C VAL A 27 3.42 -11.65 -1.89
N THR A 28 3.04 -11.67 -3.15
CA THR A 28 3.39 -12.75 -4.09
C THR A 28 4.90 -12.96 -4.20
N ASN A 29 5.69 -11.87 -4.26
CA ASN A 29 7.15 -11.99 -4.28
C ASN A 29 7.70 -12.56 -2.96
N LEU A 30 7.15 -12.15 -1.81
CA LEU A 30 7.58 -12.66 -0.50
C LEU A 30 7.26 -14.16 -0.32
N GLU A 31 6.08 -14.61 -0.74
CA GLU A 31 5.71 -16.02 -0.74
C GLU A 31 6.63 -16.84 -1.65
N ASN A 32 6.93 -16.35 -2.85
CA ASN A 32 7.89 -16.98 -3.75
C ASN A 32 9.30 -17.02 -3.15
N ALA A 33 9.74 -15.97 -2.45
CA ALA A 33 11.02 -15.96 -1.77
C ALA A 33 11.11 -17.06 -0.71
N ILE A 34 10.04 -17.29 0.05
CA ILE A 34 9.96 -18.40 1.02
C ILE A 34 10.14 -19.75 0.31
N ILE A 35 9.43 -19.97 -0.80
CA ILE A 35 9.53 -21.21 -1.59
C ILE A 35 10.96 -21.44 -2.07
N PHE A 36 11.61 -20.40 -2.62
CA PHE A 36 12.99 -20.52 -3.10
C PHE A 36 14.01 -20.73 -1.98
N ILE A 37 13.79 -20.15 -0.79
CA ILE A 37 14.60 -20.45 0.40
C ILE A 37 14.50 -21.92 0.78
N ASP A 38 13.28 -22.49 0.75
CA ASP A 38 13.06 -23.92 1.06
C ASP A 38 13.72 -24.85 0.05
N GLN A 39 13.77 -24.43 -1.21
CA GLN A 39 14.47 -25.14 -2.28
C GLN A 39 16.00 -24.90 -2.27
N LYS A 40 16.50 -24.04 -1.36
CA LYS A 40 17.89 -23.57 -1.31
C LYS A 40 18.34 -22.84 -2.59
N ASP A 41 17.41 -22.33 -3.39
CA ASP A 41 17.69 -21.43 -4.51
C ASP A 41 17.81 -20.00 -3.99
N PHE A 42 18.98 -19.67 -3.44
CA PHE A 42 19.21 -18.38 -2.81
C PHE A 42 19.33 -17.22 -3.81
N ILE A 43 19.60 -17.52 -5.08
CA ILE A 43 19.66 -16.51 -6.15
C ILE A 43 18.23 -16.03 -6.43
N GLN A 44 17.32 -16.96 -6.71
CA GLN A 44 15.92 -16.61 -6.95
C GLN A 44 15.26 -15.99 -5.70
N ALA A 45 15.56 -16.51 -4.51
CA ALA A 45 15.09 -15.88 -3.27
C ALA A 45 15.57 -14.43 -3.12
N ASN A 46 16.83 -14.15 -3.46
CA ASN A 46 17.38 -12.79 -3.43
C ASN A 46 16.68 -11.86 -4.43
N GLU A 47 16.43 -12.33 -5.66
CA GLU A 47 15.70 -11.57 -6.67
C GLU A 47 14.30 -11.18 -6.19
N LYS A 48 13.55 -12.15 -5.64
CA LYS A 48 12.20 -11.89 -5.12
C LYS A 48 12.18 -10.93 -3.93
N LEU A 49 13.13 -11.06 -3.00
CA LEU A 49 13.22 -10.15 -1.86
C LEU A 49 13.62 -8.72 -2.25
N LYS A 50 14.50 -8.55 -3.25
CA LYS A 50 14.82 -7.22 -3.80
C LYS A 50 13.59 -6.57 -4.44
N LEU A 51 12.86 -7.31 -5.28
CA LEU A 51 11.63 -6.81 -5.90
C LEU A 51 10.57 -6.40 -4.86
N ALA A 52 10.39 -7.21 -3.81
CA ALA A 52 9.48 -6.86 -2.72
C ALA A 52 9.94 -5.60 -1.98
N SER A 53 11.23 -5.48 -1.65
CA SER A 53 11.80 -4.28 -1.01
C SER A 53 11.60 -3.02 -1.88
N ASP A 54 11.82 -3.12 -3.19
CA ASP A 54 11.60 -2.00 -4.14
C ASP A 54 10.13 -1.56 -4.17
N ILE A 55 9.19 -2.50 -4.10
CA ILE A 55 7.75 -2.19 -4.04
C ILE A 55 7.42 -1.47 -2.73
N VAL A 56 7.93 -1.93 -1.59
CA VAL A 56 7.69 -1.28 -0.28
C VAL A 56 8.22 0.16 -0.28
N HIS A 57 9.44 0.40 -0.80
CA HIS A 57 9.97 1.76 -0.95
C HIS A 57 9.09 2.63 -1.86
N ARG A 58 8.56 2.06 -2.95
CA ARG A 58 7.69 2.79 -3.88
C ARG A 58 6.34 3.13 -3.27
N LEU A 59 5.78 2.25 -2.44
CA LEU A 59 4.55 2.55 -1.68
C LEU A 59 4.77 3.74 -0.75
N GLY A 60 5.89 3.77 -0.03
CA GLY A 60 6.27 4.93 0.81
C GLY A 60 6.46 6.22 0.01
N ALA A 61 7.24 6.17 -1.08
CA ALA A 61 7.47 7.32 -1.95
C ALA A 61 6.18 7.85 -2.63
N GLY A 62 5.15 7.00 -2.74
CA GLY A 62 3.84 7.35 -3.30
C GLY A 62 2.85 7.94 -2.31
N LEU A 63 3.22 8.11 -1.03
CA LEU A 63 2.34 8.65 0.00
C LEU A 63 1.99 10.12 -0.26
N ASN A 64 0.71 10.44 -0.04
CA ASN A 64 0.24 11.82 -0.01
C ASN A 64 0.36 12.37 1.42
N TYR A 65 1.41 13.13 1.71
CA TYR A 65 1.61 13.77 3.02
C TYR A 65 0.52 14.78 3.41
N GLY A 66 -0.31 15.22 2.45
CA GLY A 66 -1.54 15.98 2.74
C GLY A 66 -2.59 15.19 3.53
N ALA A 67 -2.44 13.87 3.65
CA ALA A 67 -3.29 13.02 4.50
C ALA A 67 -2.97 13.13 6.01
N GLY A 68 -1.97 13.93 6.40
CA GLY A 68 -1.58 14.16 7.78
C GLY A 68 -0.96 12.92 8.43
N ILE A 69 -1.25 12.71 9.72
CA ILE A 69 -0.60 11.69 10.57
C ILE A 69 -0.60 10.27 9.99
N ILE A 70 -1.60 9.91 9.17
CA ILE A 70 -1.69 8.59 8.55
C ILE A 70 -0.53 8.37 7.57
N ALA A 71 -0.11 9.40 6.83
CA ALA A 71 1.02 9.29 5.92
C ALA A 71 2.31 9.00 6.68
N ASP A 72 2.58 9.74 7.76
CA ASP A 72 3.78 9.57 8.59
C ASP A 72 3.82 8.19 9.27
N GLN A 73 2.66 7.66 9.68
CA GLN A 73 2.55 6.33 10.27
C GLN A 73 2.80 5.22 9.23
N LEU A 74 2.24 5.37 8.02
CA LEU A 74 2.47 4.42 6.94
C LEU A 74 3.94 4.43 6.48
N GLU A 75 4.55 5.61 6.36
CA GLU A 75 5.96 5.75 6.01
C GLU A 75 6.85 4.99 6.99
N GLN A 76 6.61 5.13 8.30
CA GLN A 76 7.35 4.40 9.33
C GLN A 76 7.21 2.88 9.17
N ILE A 77 6.00 2.39 8.90
CA ILE A 77 5.76 0.95 8.72
C ILE A 77 6.43 0.44 7.43
N TYR A 78 6.37 1.19 6.33
CA TYR A 78 7.06 0.82 5.09
C TYR A 78 8.57 0.79 5.26
N ASN A 79 9.16 1.79 5.92
CA ASN A 79 10.60 1.82 6.19
C ASN A 79 11.03 0.64 7.06
N TYR A 80 10.26 0.34 8.12
CA TYR A 80 10.48 -0.83 8.94
C TYR A 80 10.47 -2.12 8.10
N MET A 81 9.43 -2.33 7.28
CA MET A 81 9.34 -3.52 6.44
C MET A 81 10.50 -3.62 5.45
N ALA A 82 10.93 -2.50 4.85
CA ALA A 82 12.07 -2.49 3.94
C ALA A 82 13.37 -2.95 4.63
N ASP A 83 13.67 -2.43 5.82
CA ASP A 83 14.85 -2.84 6.61
C ASP A 83 14.79 -4.32 6.99
N ARG A 84 13.61 -4.80 7.41
CA ARG A 84 13.38 -6.20 7.75
C ARG A 84 13.57 -7.12 6.55
N LEU A 85 13.16 -6.71 5.35
CA LEU A 85 13.39 -7.49 4.13
C LEU A 85 14.86 -7.57 3.75
N VAL A 86 15.67 -6.53 4.00
CA VAL A 86 17.12 -6.60 3.83
C VAL A 86 17.73 -7.64 4.76
N GLU A 87 17.35 -7.62 6.04
CA GLU A 87 17.81 -8.60 7.03
C GLU A 87 17.39 -10.03 6.65
N ALA A 88 16.13 -10.22 6.26
CA ALA A 88 15.60 -11.49 5.78
C ALA A 88 16.38 -12.00 4.57
N ASN A 89 16.79 -11.12 3.66
CA ASN A 89 17.54 -11.49 2.47
C ASN A 89 18.97 -11.94 2.77
N ILE A 90 19.64 -11.30 3.74
CA ILE A 90 20.98 -11.68 4.19
C ILE A 90 20.93 -13.02 4.93
N LYS A 91 19.98 -13.17 5.88
CA LYS A 91 19.90 -14.35 6.77
C LYS A 91 19.11 -15.51 6.17
N LYS A 92 18.36 -15.28 5.08
CA LYS A 92 17.33 -16.19 4.56
C LYS A 92 16.32 -16.61 5.63
N ASP A 93 15.99 -15.68 6.53
CA ASP A 93 15.08 -15.94 7.65
C ASP A 93 13.62 -15.78 7.22
N LYS A 94 12.96 -16.92 7.01
CA LYS A 94 11.55 -16.98 6.64
C LYS A 94 10.61 -16.37 7.70
N LYS A 95 10.99 -16.33 8.97
CA LYS A 95 10.13 -15.75 10.02
C LYS A 95 9.97 -14.25 9.80
N ILE A 96 11.06 -13.58 9.43
CA ILE A 96 11.04 -12.15 9.08
C ILE A 96 10.15 -11.90 7.86
N ILE A 97 10.24 -12.76 6.85
CA ILE A 97 9.40 -12.63 5.64
C ILE A 97 7.91 -12.77 6.00
N ASN A 98 7.55 -13.76 6.83
CA ASN A 98 6.17 -13.96 7.26
C ASN A 98 5.62 -12.79 8.10
N GLU A 99 6.47 -12.19 8.94
CA GLU A 99 6.11 -10.96 9.68
C GLU A 99 5.75 -9.82 8.73
N VAL A 100 6.57 -9.59 7.70
CA VAL A 100 6.32 -8.54 6.70
C VAL A 100 5.08 -8.85 5.86
N ILE A 101 4.85 -10.12 5.48
CA ILE A 101 3.61 -10.54 4.79
C ILE A 101 2.38 -10.20 5.64
N HIS A 102 2.44 -10.48 6.94
CA HIS A 102 1.32 -10.20 7.86
C HIS A 102 0.99 -8.70 7.89
N LEU A 103 2.00 -7.84 8.12
CA LEU A 103 1.84 -6.39 8.11
C LEU A 103 1.30 -5.85 6.77
N LEU A 104 1.88 -6.30 5.65
CA LEU A 104 1.41 -5.91 4.31
C LEU A 104 -0.05 -6.33 4.07
N THR A 105 -0.44 -7.52 4.53
CA THR A 105 -1.79 -8.05 4.31
C THR A 105 -2.83 -7.28 5.12
N GLU A 106 -2.50 -6.85 6.33
CA GLU A 106 -3.39 -5.98 7.13
C GLU A 106 -3.64 -4.65 6.42
N ILE A 107 -2.57 -3.97 5.99
CA ILE A 107 -2.67 -2.69 5.27
C ILE A 107 -3.42 -2.86 3.94
N MET A 108 -3.11 -3.91 3.17
CA MET A 108 -3.78 -4.23 1.91
C MET A 108 -5.27 -4.48 2.13
N SER A 109 -5.65 -5.16 3.21
CA SER A 109 -7.06 -5.42 3.54
C SER A 109 -7.81 -4.13 3.83
N SER A 110 -7.25 -3.25 4.65
CA SER A 110 -7.81 -1.92 4.92
C SER A 110 -7.89 -1.05 3.65
N TRP A 111 -6.88 -1.12 2.78
CA TRP A 111 -6.89 -0.42 1.49
C TRP A 111 -8.04 -0.91 0.61
N ASN A 112 -8.20 -2.23 0.45
CA ASN A 112 -9.25 -2.84 -0.34
C ASN A 112 -10.66 -2.54 0.22
N GLU A 113 -10.80 -2.46 1.55
CA GLU A 113 -12.04 -2.04 2.19
C GLU A 113 -12.38 -0.58 1.90
N SER A 114 -11.38 0.31 1.95
CA SER A 114 -11.55 1.74 1.62
C SER A 114 -12.01 1.94 0.16
N MET A 115 -11.58 1.07 -0.76
CA MET A 115 -12.01 1.14 -2.16
C MET A 115 -13.47 0.72 -2.36
N LYS A 116 -13.99 -0.19 -1.53
CA LYS A 116 -15.40 -0.61 -1.55
C LYS A 116 -16.31 0.45 -0.94
N THR A 117 -15.81 1.16 0.05
CA THR A 117 -16.52 2.22 0.77
C THR A 117 -16.24 3.56 0.11
N LYS A 118 -17.06 3.96 -0.89
CA LYS A 118 -16.97 5.31 -1.48
C LYS A 118 -16.91 6.36 -0.34
N PRO A 119 -16.04 7.38 -0.43
CA PRO A 119 -15.94 8.40 0.61
C PRO A 119 -17.32 8.99 0.84
N ASN A 120 -17.79 8.88 2.07
CA ASN A 120 -19.03 9.51 2.46
C ASN A 120 -18.84 11.02 2.28
N SER A 121 -19.41 11.55 1.19
CA SER A 121 -19.47 12.98 0.86
C SER A 121 -20.16 13.85 1.93
N MET A 122 -20.56 13.26 3.07
CA MET A 122 -21.18 13.94 4.22
C MET A 122 -20.31 15.02 4.85
N ALA A 123 -18.99 14.88 4.89
CA ALA A 123 -18.12 15.92 5.48
C ALA A 123 -18.13 17.23 4.66
N LYS A 124 -18.35 17.16 3.33
CA LYS A 124 -18.45 18.36 2.47
C LYS A 124 -19.81 19.06 2.55
N ARG A 125 -20.86 18.42 3.07
CA ARG A 125 -22.21 19.02 3.17
C ARG A 125 -22.39 19.88 4.43
N THR A 126 -21.65 19.63 5.50
CA THR A 126 -21.78 20.40 6.76
C THR A 126 -21.18 21.80 6.62
N THR A 127 -20.00 21.95 6.02
CA THR A 127 -19.37 23.26 5.80
C THR A 127 -20.11 24.12 4.77
N ALA A 128 -20.76 23.49 3.78
CA ALA A 128 -21.57 24.19 2.79
C ALA A 128 -22.85 24.80 3.38
N LYS A 129 -23.47 24.19 4.39
CA LYS A 129 -24.65 24.77 5.06
C LYS A 129 -24.29 25.93 5.99
N VAL A 130 -23.18 25.85 6.72
CA VAL A 130 -22.74 26.92 7.64
C VAL A 130 -22.51 28.24 6.89
N ASN A 131 -21.91 28.17 5.69
CA ASN A 131 -21.63 29.36 4.87
C ASN A 131 -22.92 30.02 4.30
N VAL A 132 -24.00 29.26 4.12
CA VAL A 132 -25.29 29.79 3.60
C VAL A 132 -26.00 30.66 4.65
N TYR A 133 -25.87 30.35 5.94
CA TYR A 133 -26.49 31.15 7.01
C TYR A 133 -25.72 32.44 7.30
N GLU A 134 -24.39 32.43 7.15
CA GLU A 134 -23.57 33.65 7.22
C GLU A 134 -23.90 34.60 6.06
N THR A 135 -24.09 34.05 4.86
CA THR A 135 -24.41 34.84 3.67
C THR A 135 -25.77 35.52 3.80
N ASN A 136 -26.81 34.84 4.29
CA ASN A 136 -28.15 35.44 4.42
C ASN A 136 -28.27 36.46 5.56
N SER A 137 -27.50 36.30 6.65
CA SER A 137 -27.50 37.25 7.78
C SER A 137 -26.85 38.60 7.43
N LEU A 138 -26.07 38.67 6.35
CA LEU A 138 -25.38 39.88 5.92
C LEU A 138 -26.26 40.83 5.08
N TYR A 139 -27.42 40.36 4.60
CA TYR A 139 -28.31 41.13 3.74
C TYR A 139 -29.58 41.67 4.42
N GLU A 140 -29.73 41.52 5.74
CA GLU A 140 -30.86 42.08 6.51
C GLU A 140 -30.53 43.41 7.22
N LYS A 141 -29.87 44.35 6.54
CA LYS A 141 -29.73 45.74 7.01
C LYS A 141 -30.18 46.76 5.97
#